data_AF-C0NZI7-F1
#
_entry.id   AF-C0NZI7-F1
#
_cell.length_a   1.000
_cell.length_b   1.000
_cell.length_c   1.000
_cell.angle_alpha   90.00
_cell.angle_beta   90.00
_cell.angle_gamma   90.00
#
_symmetry.space_group_name_H-M   'P 1'
#
loop_
_entity.id
_entity.type
_entity.pdbx_description
1 polymer ?
#
loop_
_entity_poly.entity_id
_entity_poly.type
_entity_poly.pdbx_seq_one_letter_code
_entity_poly.pdbx_strand_id
1 'polypeptide(L)' 'MKPPHTSLTVVLKEEHTRIREWEERQAKEERRRRAQLRVSLPDRKIYGQRQYYSW' A
#
# COMPACT_ATOMS: atom_id res chain seq x y z
N MET A 1 -4.17 -46.33 11.07
CA MET A 1 -4.04 -44.85 11.06
C MET A 1 -2.75 -44.52 10.30
N LYS A 2 -2.81 -43.79 9.17
CA LYS A 2 -1.60 -43.42 8.41
C LYS A 2 -0.95 -42.19 9.06
N PRO A 3 0.36 -42.19 9.37
CA PRO A 3 1.03 -41.01 9.89
C PRO A 3 1.07 -39.89 8.82
N PRO A 4 0.99 -38.61 9.24
CA PRO A 4 0.99 -37.49 8.31
C PRO A 4 2.40 -37.25 7.73
N HIS A 5 2.46 -36.82 6.46
CA HIS A 5 3.70 -36.43 5.78
C HIS A 5 3.66 -34.93 5.48
N THR A 6 4.80 -34.25 5.63
CA THR A 6 4.97 -32.83 5.32
C THR A 6 6.17 -32.63 4.39
N SER A 7 6.15 -31.54 3.63
CA SER A 7 7.27 -31.12 2.79
C SER A 7 7.58 -29.65 3.05
N LEU A 8 8.86 -29.30 3.10
CA LEU A 8 9.34 -27.93 3.21
C LEU A 8 9.80 -27.45 1.84
N THR A 9 9.30 -26.29 1.40
CA THR A 9 9.81 -25.60 0.21
C THR A 9 10.42 -24.29 0.64
N VAL A 10 11.68 -24.07 0.23
CA VAL A 10 12.45 -22.87 0.56
C VAL A 10 12.68 -22.11 -0.73
N VAL A 11 12.45 -20.79 -0.71
CA VAL A 11 12.83 -19.89 -1.81
C VAL A 11 13.95 -19.01 -1.29
N LEU A 12 15.16 -19.27 -1.76
CA LEU A 12 16.33 -18.49 -1.40
C LEU A 12 16.41 -17.27 -2.32
N LYS A 13 16.47 -16.09 -1.71
CA LYS A 13 16.72 -14.83 -2.39
C LYS A 13 17.96 -14.19 -1.78
N GLU A 14 18.58 -13.30 -2.54
CA GLU A 14 19.70 -12.51 -2.05
C GLU A 14 19.23 -11.31 -1.22
N GLU A 15 20.16 -10.75 -0.44
CA GLU A 15 19.89 -9.59 0.44
C GLU A 15 19.44 -8.35 -0.34
N HIS A 16 19.80 -8.21 -1.63
CA HIS A 16 19.35 -7.11 -2.48
C HIS A 16 17.82 -7.02 -2.53
N THR A 17 17.12 -8.17 -2.49
CA THR A 17 15.66 -8.20 -2.51
C THR A 17 15.10 -7.58 -1.23
N ARG A 18 15.71 -7.88 -0.08
CA ARG A 18 15.27 -7.35 1.21
C ARG A 18 15.42 -5.83 1.28
N ILE A 19 16.54 -5.30 0.78
CA ILE A 19 16.79 -3.85 0.72
C ILE A 19 15.72 -3.17 -0.15
N ARG A 20 15.50 -3.67 -1.38
CA ARG A 20 14.47 -3.14 -2.29
C ARG A 20 13.08 -3.14 -1.64
N GLU A 21 12.67 -4.25 -1.04
CA GLU A 21 11.37 -4.35 -0.37
C GLU A 21 11.24 -3.42 0.83
N TRP A 22 12.34 -3.17 1.56
CA TRP A 22 12.35 -2.19 2.63
C TRP A 22 12.21 -0.76 2.11
N GLU A 23 12.95 -0.39 1.06
CA GLU A 23 12.85 0.93 0.43
C GLU A 23 11.45 1.20 -0.13
N GLU A 24 10.85 0.21 -0.81
CA GLU A 24 9.48 0.30 -1.32
C GLU A 24 8.46 0.51 -0.20
N ARG A 25 8.62 -0.18 0.94
CA ARG A 25 7.77 0.01 2.12
C ARG A 25 7.95 1.41 2.71
N GLN A 26 9.18 1.88 2.88
CA GLN A 26 9.46 3.21 3.41
C GLN A 26 8.90 4.32 2.51
N ALA A 27 9.09 4.22 1.19
CA ALA A 27 8.53 5.17 0.23
C ALA A 27 6.99 5.14 0.20
N LYS A 28 6.37 3.99 0.43
CA LYS A 28 4.90 3.87 0.56
C LYS A 28 4.40 4.52 1.85
N GLU A 29 5.08 4.28 2.97
CA GLU A 29 4.74 4.90 4.26
C GLU A 29 4.94 6.42 4.24
N GLU A 30 5.98 6.91 3.58
CA GLU A 30 6.22 8.35 3.41
C GLU A 30 5.12 9.00 2.56
N ARG A 31 4.76 8.40 1.42
CA ARG A 31 3.62 8.86 0.60
C ARG A 31 2.32 8.87 1.40
N ARG A 32 2.07 7.82 2.19
CA ARG A 32 0.90 7.74 3.07
C ARG A 32 0.92 8.85 4.12
N ARG A 33 2.05 9.11 4.77
CA ARG A 33 2.20 10.20 5.75
C ARG A 33 1.91 11.56 5.12
N ARG A 34 2.44 11.83 3.93
CA ARG A 34 2.18 13.07 3.19
C ARG A 34 0.70 13.21 2.80
N ALA A 35 0.08 12.13 2.32
CA ALA A 35 -1.33 12.12 1.92
C ALA A 35 -2.32 12.16 3.10
N GLN A 36 -1.94 11.59 4.26
CA GLN A 36 -2.77 11.56 5.48
C GLN A 36 -2.46 12.72 6.43
N LEU A 37 -1.61 13.67 6.03
CA LEU A 37 -1.39 14.88 6.81
C LEU A 37 -2.75 15.57 6.97
N ARG A 38 -3.29 15.55 8.19
CA ARG A 38 -4.66 15.96 8.46
C ARG A 38 -4.77 17.46 8.26
N VAL A 39 -5.31 17.86 7.11
CA VAL A 39 -5.64 19.25 6.82
C VAL A 39 -7.00 19.60 7.43
N SER A 40 -7.14 20.83 7.95
CA SER A 40 -8.38 21.31 8.55
C SER A 40 -9.54 21.34 7.54
N LEU A 41 -9.24 21.81 6.32
CA LEU A 41 -10.20 21.94 5.21
C LEU A 41 -9.66 21.19 3.98
N PRO A 42 -9.97 19.89 3.81
CA PRO A 42 -9.54 19.13 2.64
C PRO A 42 -10.38 19.46 1.40
N ASP A 43 -9.72 19.71 0.28
CA ASP A 43 -10.33 19.86 -1.04
C ASP A 43 -10.84 18.49 -1.54
N ARG A 44 -12.03 18.11 -1.11
CA ARG A 44 -12.68 16.86 -1.54
C ARG A 44 -13.28 17.06 -2.92
N LYS A 45 -13.08 16.07 -3.79
CA LYS A 45 -13.75 16.01 -5.09
C LYS A 45 -15.27 16.06 -4.87
N ILE A 46 -15.96 16.93 -5.60
CA ILE A 46 -17.42 16.95 -5.65
C ILE A 46 -17.88 15.67 -6.36
N TYR A 47 -18.66 14.86 -5.66
CA TYR A 47 -19.29 13.67 -6.22
C TYR A 47 -20.71 14.04 -6.65
N GLY A 48 -21.01 13.83 -7.93
CA GLY A 48 -22.28 14.21 -8.56
C GLY A 48 -22.05 15.01 -9.84
N GLN A 49 -22.92 14.82 -10.83
CA GLN A 49 -22.81 15.50 -12.12
C GLN A 49 -24.12 16.22 -12.40
N ARG A 50 -24.06 17.55 -12.53
CA ARG A 50 -25.15 18.38 -13.02
C ARG A 50 -24.79 18.85 -14.42
N GLN A 51 -25.76 18.89 -15.32
CA GLN A 51 -25.56 19.42 -16.68
C GLN A 51 -25.53 20.96 -16.72
N TYR A 52 -25.78 21.61 -15.58
CA TYR A 52 -25.78 23.05 -15.42
C TYR A 52 -24.80 23.46 -14.33
N TYR A 53 -24.27 24.68 -14.43
CA TYR A 53 -23.39 25.24 -13.42
C TYR A 53 -24.16 25.51 -12.13
N SER A 54 -23.60 25.06 -11.02
CA SER A 54 -23.98 25.48 -9.67
C SER A 54 -22.69 25.82 -8.95
N TRP A 55 -22.24 27.06 -9.16
CA TRP A 55 -21.16 27.65 -8.39
C TRP A 55 -21.57 27.80 -6.92
#